data_AF-A0A381I577-F1
#
_entry.id   AF-A0A381I577-F1
#
_cell.length_a   1.000
_cell.length_b   1.000
_cell.length_c   1.000
_cell.angle_alpha   90.00
_cell.angle_beta   90.00
_cell.angle_gamma   90.00
#
_symmetry.space_group_name_H-M   'P 1'
#
loop_
_entity.id
_entity.type
_entity.pdbx_description
1 polymer ?
#
loop_
_entity_poly.entity_id
_entity_poly.type
_entity_poly.pdbx_seq_one_letter_code
_entity_poly.pdbx_strand_id
1 'polypeptide(L)'
;MKLDLFLLAIIPILIGMFWIRSKDRYCREPLIHLIKFFLIGAFLSVIIILLENLLMKFNVFEGYSELIYVSFVVAGLVEEGVKALILIPALIKEKHFTEKLDGIIYSVFLALGFATIENMVYIFLKVEI
;
A
#
# COMPACT_ATOMS: atom_id res chain seq x y z
N MET A 1 6.60 19.48 16.84
CA MET A 1 5.49 19.51 15.87
C MET A 1 5.78 18.73 14.58
N LYS A 2 6.82 19.07 13.78
CA LYS A 2 7.13 18.30 12.54
C LYS A 2 7.65 16.88 12.80
N LEU A 3 8.46 16.71 13.86
CA LEU A 3 9.01 15.41 14.23
C LEU A 3 7.94 14.45 14.77
N ASP A 4 6.97 14.97 15.53
CA ASP A 4 5.89 14.17 16.12
C ASP A 4 4.98 13.56 15.04
N LEU A 5 4.66 14.34 14.00
CA LEU A 5 3.87 13.87 12.85
C LEU A 5 4.63 12.82 12.02
N PHE A 6 5.94 13.02 11.82
CA PHE A 6 6.78 12.03 11.15
C PHE A 6 6.81 10.69 11.91
N LEU A 7 6.96 10.75 13.23
CA LEU A 7 6.92 9.58 14.10
C LEU A 7 5.55 8.88 14.03
N LEU A 8 4.45 9.64 14.05
CA LEU A 8 3.10 9.10 13.93
C LEU A 8 2.86 8.36 12.61
N ALA A 9 3.49 8.78 11.50
CA ALA A 9 3.38 8.06 10.24
C ALA A 9 4.22 6.79 10.18
N ILE A 10 5.41 6.78 10.78
CA ILE A 10 6.35 5.64 10.65
C ILE A 10 6.14 4.57 11.72
N ILE A 11 5.83 4.97 12.96
CA ILE A 11 5.73 4.03 14.09
C ILE A 11 4.72 2.90 13.82
N PRO A 12 3.48 3.17 13.35
CA PRO A 12 2.51 2.10 13.07
C PRO A 12 3.00 1.13 12.00
N ILE A 13 3.76 1.64 11.03
CA ILE A 13 4.29 0.84 9.91
C ILE A 13 5.36 -0.12 10.44
N LEU A 14 6.30 0.39 11.24
CA LEU A 14 7.33 -0.44 11.87
C LEU A 14 6.73 -1.48 12.82
N ILE A 15 5.72 -1.10 13.60
CA ILE A 15 4.98 -2.03 14.46
C ILE A 15 4.30 -3.11 13.63
N GLY A 16 3.64 -2.74 12.53
CA GLY A 16 3.00 -3.69 11.62
C GLY A 16 3.98 -4.67 10.99
N MET A 17 5.11 -4.17 10.48
CA MET A 17 6.19 -5.00 9.92
C MET A 17 6.73 -6.00 10.95
N PHE A 18 7.01 -5.53 12.17
CA PHE A 18 7.52 -6.39 13.23
C PHE A 18 6.48 -7.43 13.68
N TRP A 19 5.22 -6.99 13.84
CA TRP A 19 4.13 -7.83 14.32
C TRP A 19 3.81 -8.95 13.33
N ILE A 20 3.66 -8.64 12.04
CA ILE A 20 3.33 -9.63 11.02
C ILE A 20 4.48 -10.62 10.82
N ARG A 21 5.72 -10.12 10.80
CA ARG A 21 6.93 -10.97 10.74
C ARG A 21 7.03 -11.90 11.94
N SER A 22 6.56 -11.49 13.12
CA SER A 22 6.55 -12.33 14.32
C SER A 22 5.49 -13.44 14.28
N LYS A 23 4.50 -13.37 13.38
CA LYS A 23 3.52 -14.44 13.17
C LYS A 23 4.11 -15.62 12.41
N ASP A 24 5.14 -15.38 11.63
CA ASP A 24 5.89 -16.42 10.95
C ASP A 24 6.85 -17.13 11.92
N ARG A 25 6.33 -18.21 12.51
CA ARG A 25 7.00 -18.95 13.59
C ARG A 25 7.79 -20.16 13.08
N TYR A 26 7.41 -20.74 11.94
CA TYR A 26 7.91 -22.04 11.49
C TYR A 26 8.85 -21.94 10.29
N CYS A 27 8.54 -21.10 9.29
CA CYS A 27 9.27 -21.02 8.02
C CYS A 27 9.59 -19.55 7.67
N ARG A 28 10.46 -18.92 8.46
CA ARG A 28 10.72 -17.49 8.35
C ARG A 28 11.20 -17.06 6.97
N GLU A 29 10.40 -16.20 6.34
CA GLU A 29 10.77 -15.58 5.07
C GLU A 29 12.04 -14.70 5.19
N PRO A 30 12.96 -14.79 4.20
CA PRO A 30 14.15 -13.94 4.19
C PRO A 30 13.74 -12.48 4.13
N LEU A 31 14.36 -11.65 4.98
CA LEU A 31 14.07 -10.20 5.06
C LEU A 31 14.12 -9.50 3.70
N ILE A 32 15.01 -9.95 2.82
CA ILE A 32 15.23 -9.32 1.53
C ILE A 32 13.98 -9.39 0.63
N HIS A 33 13.22 -10.49 0.68
CA HIS A 33 11.98 -10.63 -0.09
C HIS A 33 10.88 -9.76 0.50
N LEU A 34 10.77 -9.71 1.83
CA LEU A 34 9.81 -8.84 2.51
C LEU A 34 10.05 -7.35 2.18
N ILE A 35 11.32 -6.92 2.23
CA ILE A 35 11.70 -5.54 1.85
C ILE A 35 11.43 -5.28 0.36
N LYS A 36 11.66 -6.26 -0.52
CA LYS A 36 11.32 -6.15 -1.95
C LYS A 36 9.83 -5.85 -2.14
N PHE A 37 8.93 -6.59 -1.49
CA PHE A 37 7.48 -6.33 -1.59
C PHE A 37 7.09 -4.99 -0.97
N PHE A 38 7.73 -4.59 0.14
CA PHE A 38 7.57 -3.25 0.70
C PHE A 38 7.96 -2.15 -0.28
N LEU A 39 9.11 -2.26 -0.94
CA LEU A 39 9.58 -1.29 -1.93
C LEU A 39 8.67 -1.26 -3.17
N ILE A 40 8.15 -2.42 -3.60
CA ILE A 40 7.14 -2.47 -4.66
C ILE A 40 5.90 -1.67 -4.25
N GLY A 41 5.37 -1.89 -3.04
CA GLY A 41 4.23 -1.14 -2.53
C GLY A 41 4.47 0.37 -2.45
N ALA A 42 5.64 0.76 -1.95
CA ALA A 42 6.05 2.16 -1.91
C ALA A 42 6.13 2.77 -3.32
N PHE A 43 6.64 2.04 -4.31
CA PHE A 43 6.67 2.52 -5.69
C PHE A 43 5.26 2.60 -6.31
N LEU A 44 4.39 1.64 -6.01
CA LEU A 44 3.01 1.62 -6.51
C LEU A 44 2.20 2.82 -6.00
N SER A 45 2.45 3.29 -4.78
CA SER A 45 1.76 4.48 -4.26
C SER A 45 1.91 5.69 -5.17
N VAL A 46 3.11 5.93 -5.71
CA VAL A 46 3.37 7.06 -6.60
C VAL A 46 2.60 6.91 -7.91
N ILE A 47 2.57 5.69 -8.46
CA ILE A 47 1.82 5.40 -9.70
C ILE A 47 0.32 5.57 -9.48
N ILE A 48 -0.20 5.07 -8.37
CA ILE A 48 -1.62 5.10 -8.03
C ILE A 48 -2.08 6.54 -7.79
N ILE A 49 -1.33 7.34 -7.02
CA ILE A 49 -1.62 8.77 -6.82
C ILE A 49 -1.67 9.51 -8.17
N LEU A 50 -0.76 9.21 -9.10
CA LEU A 50 -0.78 9.82 -10.44
C LEU A 50 -2.02 9.40 -11.24
N LEU A 51 -2.43 8.14 -11.12
CA LEU A 51 -3.59 7.59 -11.82
C LEU A 51 -4.90 8.16 -11.25
N GLU A 52 -5.04 8.25 -9.93
CA GLU A 52 -6.18 8.88 -9.26
C GLU A 52 -6.33 10.34 -9.67
N ASN A 53 -5.24 11.11 -9.63
CA ASN A 53 -5.23 12.50 -10.09
C ASN A 53 -5.62 12.65 -11.57
N LEU A 54 -5.33 11.64 -12.40
CA LEU A 54 -5.77 11.63 -13.79
C LEU A 54 -7.28 11.35 -13.87
N LEU A 55 -7.79 10.35 -13.15
CA LEU A 55 -9.21 10.00 -13.13
C LEU A 55 -10.09 11.12 -12.57
N MET A 56 -9.61 11.83 -11.54
CA MET A 56 -10.30 12.98 -10.96
C MET A 56 -10.56 14.08 -11.99
N LYS A 57 -9.65 14.28 -12.96
CA LYS A 57 -9.84 15.28 -14.03
C LYS A 57 -10.96 14.93 -15.02
N PHE A 58 -11.32 13.65 -15.11
CA PHE A 58 -12.42 13.18 -15.95
C PHE A 58 -13.72 13.01 -15.18
N ASN A 59 -13.75 13.37 -13.89
CA ASN A 59 -14.96 13.33 -13.11
C ASN A 59 -15.98 14.35 -13.64
N VAL A 60 -17.19 13.88 -13.94
CA VAL A 60 -18.32 14.68 -14.43
C VAL A 60 -19.53 14.58 -13.50
N PHE A 61 -19.40 13.86 -12.38
CA PHE A 61 -20.45 13.71 -11.38
C PHE A 61 -20.40 14.88 -10.39
N GLU A 62 -21.55 15.19 -9.77
CA GLU A 62 -21.67 16.26 -8.78
C GLU A 62 -22.48 15.78 -7.56
N GLY A 63 -22.14 16.30 -6.36
CA GLY A 63 -22.89 16.02 -5.13
C GLY A 63 -22.66 14.59 -4.61
N TYR A 64 -23.71 13.87 -4.23
CA TYR A 64 -23.55 12.53 -3.63
C TYR A 64 -23.00 11.49 -4.61
N SER A 65 -23.26 11.63 -5.91
CA SER A 65 -22.75 10.69 -6.93
C SER A 65 -21.24 10.84 -7.13
N GLU A 66 -20.73 12.06 -7.02
CA GLU A 66 -19.28 12.34 -7.01
C GLU A 66 -18.60 11.63 -5.85
N LEU A 67 -19.10 11.78 -4.62
CA LEU A 67 -18.50 11.15 -3.44
C LEU A 67 -18.40 9.62 -3.59
N ILE A 68 -19.45 8.99 -4.14
CA ILE A 68 -19.47 7.55 -4.39
C ILE A 68 -18.45 7.18 -5.47
N TYR A 69 -18.41 7.94 -6.57
CA TYR A 69 -17.46 7.70 -7.66
C TYR A 69 -16.02 7.83 -7.18
N VAL A 70 -15.67 8.91 -6.48
CA VAL A 70 -14.32 9.16 -5.98
C VAL A 70 -13.90 8.09 -4.98
N SER A 71 -14.75 7.78 -4.00
CA SER A 71 -14.39 6.84 -2.93
C SER A 71 -14.22 5.40 -3.42
N PHE A 72 -15.14 4.92 -4.27
CA PHE A 72 -15.17 3.50 -4.67
C PHE A 72 -14.47 3.23 -5.99
N VAL A 73 -14.58 4.14 -6.96
CA VAL A 73 -14.06 3.92 -8.32
C VAL A 73 -12.67 4.54 -8.46
N VAL A 74 -12.47 5.76 -7.97
CA VAL A 74 -11.17 6.43 -8.09
C VAL A 74 -10.20 5.89 -7.06
N ALA A 75 -10.49 6.02 -5.76
CA ALA A 75 -9.60 5.52 -4.72
C ALA A 75 -9.68 3.98 -4.61
N GLY A 76 -10.81 3.44 -4.12
CA GLY A 76 -10.91 2.02 -3.77
C GLY A 76 -10.54 1.05 -4.90
N LEU A 77 -11.13 1.21 -6.09
CA LEU A 77 -10.90 0.30 -7.21
C LEU A 77 -9.51 0.44 -7.81
N VAL A 78 -8.98 1.67 -7.98
CA VAL A 78 -7.65 1.87 -8.56
C VAL A 78 -6.59 1.38 -7.59
N GLU A 79 -6.67 1.77 -6.33
CA GLU A 79 -5.72 1.37 -5.31
C GLU A 79 -5.64 -0.15 -5.20
N GLU A 80 -6.76 -0.79 -4.85
CA GLU A 80 -6.78 -2.23 -4.59
C GLU A 80 -6.63 -3.03 -5.88
N GLY A 81 -7.18 -2.55 -7.00
CA GLY A 81 -7.02 -3.15 -8.31
C GLY A 81 -5.56 -3.19 -8.76
N VAL A 82 -4.84 -2.06 -8.70
CA VAL A 82 -3.43 -1.99 -9.10
C VAL A 82 -2.55 -2.77 -8.13
N LYS A 83 -2.79 -2.68 -6.82
CA LYS A 83 -2.10 -3.50 -5.81
C LYS A 83 -2.26 -4.99 -6.13
N ALA A 84 -3.48 -5.47 -6.38
CA ALA A 84 -3.75 -6.87 -6.70
C ALA A 84 -3.13 -7.31 -8.03
N LEU A 85 -3.22 -6.48 -9.07
CA LEU A 85 -2.67 -6.74 -10.41
C LEU A 85 -1.15 -6.95 -10.38
N ILE A 86 -0.45 -6.30 -9.46
CA ILE A 86 1.01 -6.43 -9.33
C ILE A 86 1.38 -7.50 -8.30
N LEU A 87 0.66 -7.57 -7.18
CA LEU A 87 0.89 -8.52 -6.10
C LEU A 87 0.71 -9.97 -6.57
N ILE A 88 -0.42 -10.29 -7.21
CA ILE A 88 -0.76 -11.69 -7.56
C ILE A 88 0.30 -12.32 -8.47
N PRO A 89 0.72 -11.70 -9.59
CA PRO A 89 1.77 -12.25 -10.44
C PRO A 89 3.14 -12.28 -9.75
N ALA A 90 3.44 -11.30 -8.87
CA ALA A 90 4.69 -11.28 -8.12
C ALA A 90 4.78 -12.43 -7.12
N LEU A 91 3.69 -12.75 -6.42
CA LEU A 91 3.59 -13.89 -5.50
C LEU A 91 3.75 -15.22 -6.23
N ILE A 92 3.04 -15.43 -7.34
CA ILE A 92 3.08 -16.70 -8.09
C ILE A 92 4.50 -16.99 -8.63
N LYS A 93 5.27 -15.94 -8.94
CA LYS A 93 6.66 -16.06 -9.41
C LYS A 93 7.69 -16.20 -8.28
N GLU A 94 7.29 -15.96 -7.03
CA GLU A 94 8.21 -15.98 -5.90
C GLU A 94 8.53 -17.42 -5.51
N LYS A 95 9.82 -17.77 -5.49
CA LYS A 95 10.25 -19.15 -5.25
C LYS A 95 10.04 -19.57 -3.79
N HIS A 96 9.96 -18.60 -2.90
CA HIS A 96 9.77 -18.80 -1.47
C HIS A 96 8.31 -18.88 -1.05
N PHE A 97 7.36 -18.63 -1.97
CA PHE A 97 5.94 -18.81 -1.71
C PHE A 97 5.61 -20.30 -1.57
N THR A 98 5.69 -20.79 -0.34
CA THR A 98 5.55 -22.22 -0.01
C THR A 98 4.33 -22.47 0.85
N GLU A 99 3.94 -21.49 1.66
CA GLU A 99 2.77 -21.54 2.53
C GLU A 99 1.76 -20.43 2.18
N LYS A 100 0.49 -20.68 2.52
CA LYS A 100 -0.56 -19.67 2.36
C LYS A 100 -0.30 -18.42 3.21
N LEU A 101 0.40 -18.59 4.34
CA LEU A 101 0.75 -17.50 5.24
C LEU A 101 1.73 -16.52 4.56
N ASP A 102 2.67 -17.01 3.75
CA ASP A 102 3.64 -16.19 3.03
C ASP A 102 2.94 -15.15 2.16
N GLY A 103 1.87 -15.56 1.46
CA GLY A 103 1.05 -14.66 0.64
C GLY A 103 0.42 -13.52 1.45
N ILE A 104 -0.02 -13.80 2.68
CA ILE A 104 -0.55 -12.80 3.61
C ILE A 104 0.58 -11.88 4.10
N ILE A 105 1.76 -12.42 4.41
CA ILE A 105 2.89 -11.63 4.88
C ILE A 105 3.34 -10.67 3.76
N TYR A 106 3.56 -11.18 2.55
CA TYR A 106 3.96 -10.36 1.40
C TYR A 106 2.94 -9.28 1.03
N SER A 107 1.63 -9.60 1.08
CA SER A 107 0.58 -8.62 0.83
C SER A 107 0.57 -7.50 1.89
N VAL A 108 0.76 -7.86 3.16
CA VAL A 108 0.88 -6.89 4.26
C VAL A 108 2.12 -6.02 4.10
N PHE A 109 3.28 -6.60 3.73
CA PHE A 109 4.49 -5.81 3.49
C PHE A 109 4.32 -4.83 2.32
N LEU A 110 3.66 -5.25 1.24
CA LEU A 110 3.32 -4.37 0.13
C LEU A 110 2.38 -3.23 0.58
N ALA A 111 1.33 -3.54 1.33
CA ALA A 111 0.40 -2.54 1.84
C ALA A 111 1.08 -1.54 2.80
N LEU A 112 1.98 -2.01 3.67
CA LEU A 112 2.76 -1.16 4.57
C LEU A 112 3.72 -0.24 3.81
N GLY A 113 4.32 -0.73 2.72
CA GLY A 113 5.13 0.10 1.83
C GLY A 113 4.33 1.20 1.16
N PHE A 114 3.15 0.86 0.63
CA PHE A 114 2.21 1.81 0.05
C PHE A 114 1.82 2.90 1.06
N ALA A 115 1.36 2.48 2.25
CA ALA A 115 0.94 3.38 3.32
C ALA A 115 2.08 4.29 3.80
N THR A 116 3.34 3.88 3.67
CA THR A 116 4.49 4.72 4.05
C THR A 116 4.55 5.99 3.22
N ILE A 117 4.48 5.86 1.90
CA ILE A 117 4.56 7.03 1.01
C ILE A 117 3.28 7.84 1.10
N GLU A 118 2.13 7.19 1.12
CA GLU A 118 0.83 7.84 1.22
C GLU A 118 0.75 8.71 2.49
N ASN A 119 1.07 8.16 3.67
CA ASN A 119 1.09 8.91 4.92
C ASN A 119 2.07 10.10 4.88
N MET A 120 3.24 9.93 4.25
CA MET A 120 4.20 11.02 4.08
C MET A 120 3.63 12.13 3.20
N VAL A 121 2.98 11.76 2.09
CA VAL A 121 2.33 12.72 1.18
C VAL A 121 1.23 13.49 1.90
N TYR A 122 0.34 12.80 2.62
CA TYR A 122 -0.73 13.45 3.39
C TYR A 122 -0.18 14.44 4.43
N ILE A 123 0.82 14.05 5.21
CA ILE A 123 1.35 14.88 6.30
C ILE A 123 2.15 16.08 5.78
N PHE A 124 3.02 15.86 4.79
CA PHE A 124 4.00 16.87 4.38
C PHE A 124 3.57 17.71 3.20
N LEU A 125 2.87 17.10 2.23
CA LEU A 125 2.43 17.79 1.02
C LEU A 125 0.99 18.31 1.15
N LYS A 126 0.23 17.87 2.17
CA LYS A 126 -1.20 18.21 2.34
C LYS A 126 -1.98 18.07 1.03
N VAL A 127 -1.64 17.05 0.25
CA VAL A 127 -2.44 16.69 -0.91
C VAL A 127 -3.65 15.98 -0.35
N GLU A 128 -4.78 16.69 -0.30
CA GLU A 128 -6.09 16.09 -0.11
C GLU A 128 -6.47 15.45 -1.46
N ILE A 129 -6.52 14.11 -1.48
CA ILE A 129 -7.06 13.32 -2.59
C ILE A 129 -8.58 13.30 -2.44
#